data_AF-A0A7K5C6D3-F1
#
_entry.id   AF-A0A7K5C6D3-F1
#
_cell.length_a   1.000
_cell.length_b   1.000
_cell.length_c   1.000
_cell.angle_alpha   90.00
_cell.angle_beta   90.00
_cell.angle_gamma   90.00
#
_symmetry.space_group_name_H-M   'P 1'
#
loop_
_entity.id
_entity.type
_entity.pdbx_description
1 polymer ?
#
loop_
_entity_poly.entity_id
_entity_poly.type
_entity_poly.pdbx_seq_one_letter_code
_entity_poly.pdbx_strand_id
1 'polypeptide(L)' 'AIGRLCEKCDGKCVICDSYVRPCTLVRICDECNYGSYQGRCVICGGPGVSDAYYCKECTIQEKD' A
#
# COMPACT_ATOMS: atom_id res chain seq x y z
N ALA A 1 -5.13 10.37 -1.04
CA ALA A 1 -6.08 9.22 -1.14
C ALA A 1 -5.57 7.99 -0.38
N ILE A 2 -6.30 6.87 -0.37
CA ILE A 2 -5.88 5.60 0.23
C ILE A 2 -5.13 4.77 -0.82
N GLY A 3 -3.98 4.19 -0.44
CA GLY A 3 -3.23 3.26 -1.30
C GLY A 3 -3.94 1.92 -1.42
N ARG A 4 -3.91 1.29 -2.60
CA ARG A 4 -4.56 -0.01 -2.86
C ARG A 4 -3.55 -1.09 -3.19
N LEU A 5 -3.90 -2.36 -3.01
CA LEU A 5 -3.13 -3.54 -3.41
C LEU A 5 -3.95 -4.42 -4.35
N CYS A 6 -3.30 -5.07 -5.31
CA CYS A 6 -3.92 -6.11 -6.13
C CYS A 6 -3.90 -7.47 -5.42
N GLU A 7 -4.67 -8.44 -5.91
CA GLU A 7 -4.76 -9.79 -5.31
C GLU A 7 -3.39 -10.45 -5.08
N LYS A 8 -2.42 -10.24 -5.98
CA LYS A 8 -1.06 -10.82 -5.87
C LYS A 8 -0.20 -10.16 -4.78
N CYS A 9 -0.51 -8.92 -4.44
CA CYS A 9 0.22 -8.12 -3.47
C CYS A 9 -0.56 -7.96 -2.16
N ASP A 10 -1.76 -8.53 -2.06
CA ASP A 10 -2.65 -8.35 -0.93
C ASP A 10 -1.98 -8.80 0.38
N GLY A 11 -2.12 -7.98 1.42
CA GLY A 11 -1.48 -8.21 2.72
C GLY A 11 0.02 -7.91 2.79
N LYS A 12 0.69 -7.53 1.70
CA LYS A 12 2.09 -7.10 1.74
C LYS A 12 2.24 -5.68 2.29
N CYS A 13 3.24 -5.49 3.14
CA CYS A 13 3.73 -4.17 3.51
C CYS A 13 4.33 -3.46 2.29
N VAL A 14 3.94 -2.21 2.05
CA VAL A 14 4.39 -1.44 0.88
C VAL A 14 5.88 -1.04 0.90
N ILE A 15 6.56 -1.20 2.03
CA ILE A 15 7.98 -0.84 2.20
C ILE A 15 8.91 -2.06 2.13
N CYS A 16 8.51 -3.17 2.74
CA CYS A 16 9.39 -4.33 2.93
C CYS A 16 8.85 -5.63 2.33
N ASP A 17 7.72 -5.58 1.62
CA ASP A 17 7.04 -6.71 0.97
C ASP A 17 6.66 -7.88 1.89
N SER A 18 6.78 -7.71 3.20
CA SER A 18 6.45 -8.74 4.19
C SER A 18 4.95 -8.80 4.47
N TYR A 19 4.45 -10.00 4.77
CA TYR A 19 3.04 -10.25 5.13
C TYR A 19 2.78 -10.12 6.64
N VAL A 20 3.61 -9.33 7.34
CA VAL A 20 3.53 -9.22 8.80
C VAL A 20 2.45 -8.22 9.23
N ARG A 21 2.04 -8.32 10.50
CA ARG A 21 0.91 -7.60 11.14
C ARG A 21 0.70 -6.18 10.57
N PRO A 22 -0.35 -5.93 9.76
CA PRO A 22 -0.69 -4.61 9.28
C PRO A 22 -1.06 -3.70 10.46
N CYS A 23 -0.57 -2.45 10.45
CA CYS A 23 -0.72 -1.52 11.57
C CYS A 23 -1.28 -0.16 11.12
N THR A 24 -0.66 0.46 10.11
CA THR A 24 -1.03 1.82 9.66
C THR A 24 -1.52 1.80 8.22
N LEU A 25 -2.63 2.48 7.95
CA LEU A 25 -3.21 2.57 6.59
C LEU A 25 -2.35 3.46 5.69
N VAL A 26 -2.01 2.98 4.49
CA VAL A 26 -1.17 3.73 3.53
C VAL A 26 -1.97 4.87 2.90
N ARG A 27 -1.37 6.07 2.89
CA ARG A 27 -1.89 7.25 2.20
C ARG A 27 -1.00 7.61 1.03
N ILE A 28 -1.62 7.98 -0.09
CA ILE A 28 -0.92 8.44 -1.29
C ILE A 28 -1.24 9.91 -1.56
N CYS A 29 -0.27 10.64 -2.09
CA CYS A 29 -0.46 12.03 -2.52
C CYS A 29 -1.45 12.12 -3.69
N ASP A 30 -1.94 13.33 -3.98
CA ASP A 30 -2.95 13.54 -5.02
C ASP A 30 -2.40 13.29 -6.43
N GLU A 31 -1.10 13.54 -6.65
CA GLU A 31 -0.43 13.24 -7.92
C GLU A 31 -0.39 11.74 -8.21
N CYS A 32 -0.01 10.91 -7.23
CA CYS A 32 -0.04 9.45 -7.37
C CYS A 32 -1.46 8.89 -7.51
N ASN A 33 -2.46 9.61 -6.99
CA ASN A 33 -3.87 9.25 -7.12
C ASN A 33 -4.53 9.79 -8.40
N TYR A 34 -3.77 10.40 -9.31
CA TYR A 34 -4.29 10.98 -10.54
C TYR A 34 -4.01 10.11 -11.77
N GLY A 35 -4.93 10.14 -12.74
CA GLY A 35 -4.77 9.51 -14.05
C GLY A 35 -4.82 7.98 -14.01
N SER A 36 -4.04 7.33 -14.88
CA SER A 36 -4.11 5.88 -15.13
C SER A 36 -3.77 5.01 -13.91
N TYR A 37 -3.04 5.53 -12.92
CA TYR A 37 -2.65 4.82 -11.70
C TYR A 37 -3.65 4.97 -10.55
N GLN A 38 -4.69 5.79 -10.72
CA GLN A 38 -5.74 5.95 -9.73
C GLN A 38 -6.36 4.59 -9.37
N GLY A 39 -6.40 4.28 -8.07
CA GLY A 39 -6.95 3.04 -7.54
C GLY A 39 -6.16 1.77 -7.89
N ARG A 40 -4.93 1.90 -8.42
CA ARG A 40 -4.07 0.75 -8.74
C ARG A 40 -3.22 0.32 -7.56
N CYS A 41 -2.68 -0.89 -7.66
CA CYS A 41 -1.75 -1.47 -6.72
C CYS A 41 -0.51 -0.58 -6.58
N VAL A 42 -0.22 -0.12 -5.36
CA VAL A 42 0.94 0.74 -5.09
C VAL A 42 2.29 0.02 -5.22
N ILE A 43 2.30 -1.31 -5.24
CA ILE A 43 3.52 -2.13 -5.40
C ILE A 43 3.85 -2.41 -6.87
N CYS A 44 2.84 -2.70 -7.71
CA CYS A 44 3.06 -3.20 -9.07
C CYS A 44 2.17 -2.60 -10.16
N GLY A 45 1.25 -1.70 -9.83
CA GLY A 45 0.34 -1.07 -10.80
C GLY A 45 -0.77 -1.98 -11.34
N GLY A 46 -1.00 -3.15 -10.73
CA GLY A 46 -2.16 -4.02 -11.02
C GLY A 46 -3.49 -3.43 -10.54
N PRO A 47 -4.63 -4.08 -10.84
CA PRO A 47 -5.95 -3.62 -10.38
C PRO A 47 -6.05 -3.71 -8.85
N GLY A 48 -6.31 -2.58 -8.17
CA GLY A 48 -6.40 -2.52 -6.72
C GLY A 48 -7.74 -3.07 -6.22
N VAL A 49 -7.67 -4.03 -5.29
CA VAL A 49 -8.83 -4.72 -4.71
C VAL A 49 -8.95 -4.44 -3.21
N SER A 50 -7.84 -4.40 -2.48
CA SER A 50 -7.80 -4.16 -1.03
C SER A 50 -7.05 -2.87 -0.70
N ASP A 51 -7.17 -2.41 0.54
CA ASP A 51 -6.42 -1.26 1.05
C ASP A 51 -5.01 -1.67 1.47
N ALA A 52 -4.03 -0.81 1.21
CA ALA A 52 -2.63 -1.04 1.54
C ALA A 52 -2.32 -0.63 3.00
N TYR A 53 -1.45 -1.39 3.66
CA TYR A 53 -1.02 -1.13 5.03
C TYR A 53 0.50 -1.18 5.17
N TYR A 54 1.04 -0.36 6.07
CA TYR A 54 2.37 -0.52 6.63
C TYR A 54 2.31 -1.57 7.74
N CYS A 55 3.31 -2.44 7.77
CA CYS A 55 3.42 -3.40 8.86
C CYS A 55 3.95 -2.75 10.13
N LYS A 56 3.71 -3.42 11.27
CA LYS A 56 4.06 -2.89 12.60
C LYS A 56 5.53 -2.50 12.73
N GLU A 57 6.44 -3.27 12.15
CA GLU A 57 7.88 -3.01 12.19
C GLU A 57 8.24 -1.73 11.44
N CYS A 58 7.68 -1.51 10.24
CA CYS A 58 7.90 -0.30 9.47
C CYS A 58 7.37 0.94 10.20
N THR A 59 6.21 0.84 10.86
CA THR A 59 5.68 1.94 11.68
C THR A 59 6.55 2.21 12.92
N ILE A 60 7.09 1.18 13.59
CA ILE A 60 8.01 1.37 14.73
C ILE A 60 9.29 2.09 14.29
N GLN A 61 9.75 1.82 13.07
CA GLN A 61 10.92 2.48 12.48
C GLN A 61 10.60 3.84 11.85
N GLU A 62 9.38 4.37 12.00
CA GLU A 62 8.94 5.66 11.43
C GLU A 62 9.09 5.72 9.90
N LYS A 63 8.75 4.62 9.23
CA LYS A 63 8.81 4.47 7.75
C LYS A 63 7.42 4.44 7.09
N ASP A 64 6.36 4.81 7.80
CA ASP A 64 5.00 4.94 7.28
C ASP A 64 4.74 6.27 6.53
#